data_AF-A0A7J4LSW8-F1
#
_entry.id   AF-A0A7J4LSW8-F1
#
_cell.length_a   1.000
_cell.length_b   1.000
_cell.length_c   1.000
_cell.angle_alpha   90.00
_cell.angle_beta   90.00
_cell.angle_gamma   90.00
#
_symmetry.space_group_name_H-M   'P 1'
#
loop_
_entity.id
_entity.type
_entity.pdbx_description
1 polymer ?
#
loop_
_entity_poly.entity_id
_entity_poly.type
_entity_poly.pdbx_seq_one_letter_code
_entity_poly.pdbx_strand_id
1 'polypeptide(L)'
;MRVFIFYAGSFGERVIGNLVNFRNFCASCGDTCVYCRDVPSLCYGGNIIGVYEFKGNLPSYIDDAAPYLPEVLPAHDVTIVINAHPDILMAIPELAAKAGSKALIVPVEEPKWMPPGLGQQLAEKCGKLSLEFAAPKPFCALAEQGEVIARFVREFRIGRPRIEVEVAGGEITAARVLCSAPCGSTYFVAQKLKRRSVKDEGALNEVISGAHHAYPCTASMERDAELKDTILHKAGYIIREEVWRGIVEFCERSKDSKNKHCSGQI
;
A
#
# COMPACT_ATOMS: atom_id res chain seq x y z
N MET A 1 16.70 -4.78 2.41
CA MET A 1 16.10 -5.44 1.23
C MET A 1 16.27 -4.59 -0.02
N ARG A 2 16.43 -5.20 -1.20
CA ARG A 2 16.54 -4.54 -2.52
C ARG A 2 15.29 -4.83 -3.36
N VAL A 3 14.73 -3.80 -4.00
CA VAL A 3 13.48 -3.88 -4.75
C VAL A 3 13.68 -3.42 -6.18
N PHE A 4 13.12 -4.17 -7.12
CA PHE A 4 12.97 -3.76 -8.52
C PHE A 4 11.49 -3.54 -8.85
N ILE A 5 11.17 -2.46 -9.56
CA ILE A 5 9.77 -2.09 -9.85
C ILE A 5 9.55 -2.01 -11.35
N PHE A 6 8.67 -2.86 -11.85
CA PHE A 6 8.04 -2.70 -13.15
C PHE A 6 6.77 -1.88 -12.99
N TYR A 7 6.56 -0.87 -13.82
CA TYR A 7 5.32 -0.11 -13.77
C TYR A 7 4.85 0.44 -15.12
N ALA A 8 3.56 0.76 -15.21
CA ALA A 8 3.01 1.60 -16.25
C ALA A 8 2.08 2.66 -15.66
N GLY A 9 2.16 3.88 -16.19
CA GLY A 9 1.25 4.98 -15.88
C GLY A 9 1.34 5.52 -14.44
N SER A 10 0.37 6.38 -14.12
CA SER A 10 0.39 7.20 -12.90
C SER A 10 0.27 6.42 -11.59
N PHE A 11 -0.24 5.18 -11.62
CA PHE A 11 -0.26 4.32 -10.43
C PHE A 11 1.17 4.00 -9.98
N GLY A 12 2.02 3.53 -10.90
CA GLY A 12 3.42 3.24 -10.62
C GLY A 12 4.16 4.46 -10.06
N GLU A 13 4.00 5.61 -10.71
CA GLU A 13 4.58 6.88 -10.29
C GLU A 13 4.15 7.26 -8.86
N ARG A 14 2.88 7.03 -8.51
CA ARG A 14 2.34 7.31 -7.18
C ARG A 14 2.97 6.41 -6.11
N VAL A 15 3.12 5.11 -6.39
CA VAL A 15 3.74 4.17 -5.44
C VAL A 15 5.24 4.47 -5.27
N ILE A 16 5.95 4.66 -6.38
CA ILE A 16 7.38 4.98 -6.37
C ILE A 16 7.60 6.32 -5.65
N GLY A 17 6.76 7.32 -5.94
CA GLY A 17 6.81 8.62 -5.29
C GLY A 17 6.61 8.55 -3.77
N ASN A 18 5.71 7.66 -3.30
CA ASN A 18 5.52 7.41 -1.88
C ASN A 18 6.77 6.78 -1.24
N LEU A 19 7.39 5.81 -1.94
CA LEU A 19 8.59 5.10 -1.49
C LEU A 19 9.83 5.99 -1.42
N VAL A 20 10.08 6.81 -2.44
CA VAL A 20 11.24 7.72 -2.44
C VAL A 20 10.98 8.99 -1.64
N ASN A 21 9.72 9.27 -1.32
CA ASN A 21 9.26 10.35 -0.47
C ASN A 21 9.85 11.73 -0.85
N PHE A 22 9.81 12.07 -2.14
CA PHE A 22 10.23 13.40 -2.58
C PHE A 22 9.25 14.47 -2.08
N ARG A 23 9.76 15.68 -1.78
CA ARG A 23 9.05 16.72 -1.00
C ARG A 23 7.66 17.10 -1.53
N ASN A 24 7.47 17.08 -2.84
CA ASN A 24 6.22 17.50 -3.50
C ASN A 24 5.31 16.32 -3.89
N PHE A 25 5.61 15.11 -3.41
CA PHE A 25 4.82 13.91 -3.73
C PHE A 25 3.36 14.03 -3.30
N CYS A 26 3.14 14.47 -2.05
CA CYS A 26 1.82 14.66 -1.47
C CYS A 26 1.44 16.13 -1.54
N ALA A 27 0.39 16.43 -2.31
CA ALA A 27 -0.15 17.79 -2.47
C ALA A 27 -1.55 17.96 -1.87
N SER A 28 -2.13 16.93 -1.26
CA SER A 28 -3.55 16.91 -0.86
C SER A 28 -3.94 17.93 0.22
N CYS A 29 -2.98 18.46 0.97
CA CYS A 29 -3.23 19.54 1.94
C CYS A 29 -3.21 20.94 1.31
N GLY A 30 -2.78 21.09 0.05
CA GLY A 30 -2.60 22.40 -0.57
C GLY A 30 -1.80 23.37 0.30
N ASP A 31 -2.28 24.60 0.42
CA ASP A 31 -1.64 25.67 1.21
C ASP A 31 -1.58 25.38 2.72
N THR A 32 -2.33 24.38 3.20
CA THR A 32 -2.32 23.96 4.61
C THR A 32 -1.29 22.86 4.90
N CYS A 33 -0.41 22.55 3.95
CA CYS A 33 0.60 21.50 4.11
C CYS A 33 1.61 21.84 5.21
N VAL A 34 1.69 20.97 6.22
CA VAL A 34 2.67 21.06 7.32
C VAL A 34 3.90 20.17 7.10
N TYR A 35 4.12 19.70 5.87
CA TYR A 35 5.24 18.81 5.52
C TYR A 35 5.35 17.58 6.43
N CYS A 36 4.21 16.96 6.80
CA CYS A 36 4.16 15.84 7.74
C CYS A 36 4.95 14.57 7.32
N ARG A 37 5.42 14.54 6.07
CA ARG A 37 6.22 13.46 5.49
C ARG A 37 7.68 13.84 5.28
N ASP A 38 8.10 15.07 5.59
CA ASP A 38 9.49 15.52 5.42
C ASP A 38 10.38 14.94 6.53
N VAL A 39 10.51 13.61 6.49
CA VAL A 39 11.20 12.79 7.47
C VAL A 39 12.13 11.84 6.69
N PRO A 40 13.46 11.88 6.91
CA PRO A 40 14.41 11.07 6.16
C PRO A 40 14.14 9.56 6.21
N SER A 41 13.59 9.06 7.32
CA SER A 41 13.28 7.64 7.51
C SER A 41 12.13 7.11 6.64
N LEU A 42 11.42 7.99 5.91
CA LEU A 42 10.39 7.60 4.95
C LEU A 42 10.92 7.50 3.50
N CYS A 43 12.19 7.81 3.26
CA CYS A 43 12.81 7.68 1.95
C CYS A 43 13.50 6.31 1.80
N TYR A 44 12.93 5.48 0.95
CA TYR A 44 13.44 4.14 0.61
C TYR A 44 14.16 4.10 -0.74
N GLY A 45 14.53 5.27 -1.30
CA GLY A 45 15.18 5.35 -2.61
C GLY A 45 16.47 4.53 -2.70
N GLY A 46 17.25 4.44 -1.62
CA GLY A 46 18.46 3.61 -1.56
C GLY A 46 18.20 2.09 -1.64
N ASN A 47 16.97 1.66 -1.43
CA ASN A 47 16.56 0.25 -1.55
C ASN A 47 16.00 -0.09 -2.94
N ILE A 48 15.62 0.91 -3.74
CA ILE A 48 15.10 0.73 -5.11
C ILE A 48 16.30 0.66 -6.05
N ILE A 49 16.63 -0.54 -6.50
CA ILE A 49 17.82 -0.79 -7.31
C ILE A 49 17.57 -0.61 -8.82
N GLY A 50 16.32 -0.44 -9.21
CA GLY A 50 15.91 -0.15 -10.57
C GLY A 50 14.41 0.01 -10.71
N VAL A 51 14.01 0.82 -11.69
CA VAL A 51 12.63 0.96 -12.14
C VAL A 51 12.59 0.75 -13.64
N TYR A 52 11.55 0.08 -14.13
CA TYR A 52 11.31 -0.12 -15.56
C TYR A 52 9.89 0.32 -15.89
N GLU A 53 9.78 1.40 -16.65
CA GLU A 53 8.51 1.92 -17.14
C GLU A 53 8.15 1.25 -18.47
N PHE A 54 6.99 0.61 -18.53
CA PHE A 54 6.45 0.13 -19.80
C PHE A 54 5.94 1.33 -20.61
N LYS A 55 6.28 1.33 -21.90
CA LYS A 55 5.73 2.32 -22.83
C LYS A 55 4.21 2.16 -22.93
N GLY A 56 3.50 3.29 -23.04
CA GLY A 56 2.08 3.30 -23.37
C GLY A 56 1.80 2.80 -24.80
N ASN A 57 0.52 2.61 -25.11
CA ASN A 57 0.03 2.18 -26.44
C ASN A 57 0.54 0.80 -26.89
N LEU A 58 0.59 -0.15 -25.96
CA LEU A 58 0.86 -1.55 -26.30
C LEU A 58 -0.33 -2.15 -27.09
N PRO A 59 -0.07 -3.10 -27.99
CA PRO A 59 -1.12 -3.88 -28.65
C PRO A 59 -2.03 -4.56 -27.61
N SER A 60 -3.28 -4.84 -27.96
CA SER A 60 -4.21 -5.55 -27.08
C SER A 60 -3.84 -7.01 -26.82
N TYR A 61 -2.96 -7.56 -27.65
CA TYR A 61 -2.45 -8.92 -27.55
C TYR A 61 -0.97 -8.93 -27.94
N ILE A 62 -0.15 -9.57 -27.11
CA ILE A 62 1.29 -9.69 -27.29
C ILE A 62 1.64 -11.18 -27.28
N ASP A 63 2.07 -11.69 -28.43
CA ASP A 63 2.50 -13.08 -28.59
C ASP A 63 3.92 -13.31 -28.01
N ASP A 64 4.83 -12.37 -28.25
CA ASP A 64 6.19 -12.36 -27.68
C ASP A 64 6.39 -11.17 -26.74
N ALA A 65 6.55 -11.46 -25.45
CA ALA A 65 6.80 -10.46 -24.41
C ALA A 65 8.27 -9.99 -24.36
N ALA A 66 9.21 -10.75 -24.92
CA ALA A 66 10.64 -10.46 -24.80
C ALA A 66 11.04 -9.06 -25.30
N PRO A 67 10.50 -8.53 -26.43
CA PRO A 67 10.83 -7.18 -26.91
C PRO A 67 10.41 -6.05 -25.97
N TYR A 68 9.54 -6.33 -25.01
CA TYR A 68 9.00 -5.35 -24.07
C TYR A 68 9.66 -5.41 -22.69
N LEU A 69 10.52 -6.40 -22.46
CA LEU A 69 11.21 -6.63 -21.19
C LEU A 69 12.70 -6.28 -21.30
N PRO A 70 13.33 -5.87 -20.19
CA PRO A 70 14.77 -5.75 -20.15
C PRO A 70 15.42 -7.14 -20.25
N GLU A 71 16.54 -7.23 -20.97
CA GLU A 71 17.28 -8.49 -21.15
C GLU A 71 17.78 -9.08 -19.82
N VAL A 72 18.26 -8.21 -18.93
CA VAL A 72 18.82 -8.58 -17.63
C VAL A 72 18.29 -7.63 -16.58
N LEU A 73 17.92 -8.19 -15.43
CA LEU A 73 17.63 -7.42 -14.24
C LEU A 73 18.83 -7.41 -13.28
N PRO A 74 19.14 -6.27 -12.65
CA PRO A 74 20.06 -6.23 -11.52
C PRO A 74 19.58 -7.15 -10.39
N ALA A 75 20.51 -7.71 -9.61
CA ALA A 75 20.15 -8.62 -8.52
C ALA A 75 19.31 -7.92 -7.44
N HIS A 76 18.21 -8.53 -7.00
CA HIS A 76 17.29 -7.96 -6.01
C HIS A 76 16.51 -9.03 -5.25
N ASP A 77 15.77 -8.63 -4.20
CA ASP A 77 15.05 -9.54 -3.31
C ASP A 77 13.54 -9.60 -3.62
N VAL A 78 12.95 -8.47 -4.04
CA VAL A 78 11.50 -8.35 -4.29
C VAL A 78 11.25 -7.62 -5.62
N THR A 79 10.38 -8.19 -6.44
CA THR A 79 9.88 -7.57 -7.67
C THR A 79 8.46 -7.08 -7.46
N ILE A 80 8.19 -5.81 -7.77
CA ILE A 80 6.84 -5.24 -7.76
C ILE A 80 6.44 -4.98 -9.21
N VAL A 81 5.23 -5.39 -9.60
CA VAL A 81 4.72 -5.21 -10.97
C VAL A 81 3.39 -4.47 -10.93
N ILE A 82 3.38 -3.24 -11.41
CA ILE A 82 2.24 -2.33 -11.34
C ILE A 82 1.72 -2.06 -12.76
N ASN A 83 0.46 -2.43 -13.05
CA ASN A 83 -0.20 -2.13 -14.32
C ASN A 83 0.58 -2.57 -15.59
N ALA A 84 1.37 -3.65 -15.50
CA ALA A 84 1.97 -4.26 -16.68
C ALA A 84 0.88 -4.81 -17.62
N HIS A 85 1.15 -4.89 -18.92
CA HIS A 85 0.26 -5.60 -19.84
C HIS A 85 0.11 -7.06 -19.38
N PRO A 86 -1.11 -7.65 -19.34
CA PRO A 86 -1.33 -9.01 -18.86
C PRO A 86 -0.43 -10.08 -19.52
N ASP A 87 -0.21 -9.97 -20.83
CA ASP A 87 0.66 -10.89 -21.57
C ASP A 87 2.15 -10.75 -21.18
N ILE A 88 2.60 -9.52 -20.89
CA ILE A 88 3.98 -9.27 -20.41
C ILE A 88 4.14 -9.74 -18.97
N LEU A 89 3.12 -9.50 -18.13
CA LEU A 89 3.09 -9.89 -16.71
C LEU A 89 3.41 -11.37 -16.54
N MET A 90 2.94 -12.23 -17.45
CA MET A 90 3.23 -13.66 -17.41
C MET A 90 4.70 -14.03 -17.64
N ALA A 91 5.52 -13.19 -18.28
CA ALA A 91 6.94 -13.48 -18.52
C ALA A 91 7.88 -12.94 -17.41
N ILE A 92 7.37 -12.08 -16.52
CA ILE A 92 8.16 -11.45 -15.45
C ILE A 92 8.66 -12.45 -14.38
N PRO A 93 7.89 -13.47 -13.94
CA PRO A 93 8.34 -14.38 -12.89
C PRO A 93 9.69 -15.04 -13.16
N GLU A 94 9.95 -15.54 -14.38
CA GLU A 94 11.25 -16.14 -14.72
C GLU A 94 12.39 -15.10 -14.69
N LEU A 95 12.13 -13.90 -15.19
CA LEU A 95 13.12 -12.83 -15.22
C LEU A 95 13.48 -12.39 -13.78
N ALA A 96 12.48 -12.26 -12.92
CA ALA A 96 12.65 -11.97 -11.50
C ALA A 96 13.44 -13.07 -10.78
N ALA A 97 13.07 -14.34 -10.98
CA ALA A 97 13.76 -15.49 -10.36
C ALA A 97 15.22 -15.59 -10.80
N LYS A 98 15.52 -15.39 -12.10
CA LYS A 98 16.90 -15.35 -12.63
C LYS A 98 17.74 -14.25 -11.99
N ALA A 99 17.12 -13.13 -11.62
CA ALA A 99 17.77 -12.02 -10.93
C ALA A 99 17.92 -12.24 -9.42
N GLY A 100 17.49 -13.38 -8.89
CA GLY A 100 17.57 -13.72 -7.47
C GLY A 100 16.41 -13.23 -6.62
N SER A 101 15.36 -12.66 -7.23
CA SER A 101 14.14 -12.27 -6.53
C SER A 101 13.54 -13.46 -5.79
N LYS A 102 12.92 -13.18 -4.64
CA LYS A 102 12.27 -14.16 -3.74
C LYS A 102 10.78 -13.88 -3.55
N ALA A 103 10.30 -12.73 -4.02
CA ALA A 103 8.89 -12.40 -3.99
C ALA A 103 8.46 -11.57 -5.20
N LEU A 104 7.23 -11.81 -5.64
CA LEU A 104 6.53 -11.04 -6.67
C LEU A 104 5.25 -10.45 -6.08
N ILE A 105 5.15 -9.11 -6.09
CA ILE A 105 3.98 -8.37 -5.62
C ILE A 105 3.31 -7.69 -6.81
N VAL A 106 2.06 -8.06 -7.08
CA VAL A 106 1.29 -7.66 -8.26
C VAL A 106 -0.04 -7.04 -7.82
N PRO A 107 -0.05 -5.77 -7.40
CA PRO A 107 -1.27 -5.14 -6.92
C PRO A 107 -2.32 -4.98 -8.02
N VAL A 108 -3.59 -5.19 -7.64
CA VAL A 108 -4.73 -5.04 -8.54
C VAL A 108 -5.55 -3.84 -8.10
N GLU A 109 -5.47 -2.76 -8.86
CA GLU A 109 -6.25 -1.54 -8.61
C GLU A 109 -7.32 -1.28 -9.66
N GLU A 110 -7.31 -2.01 -10.77
CA GLU A 110 -8.27 -1.88 -11.87
C GLU A 110 -9.08 -3.19 -12.03
N PRO A 111 -10.42 -3.11 -12.13
CA PRO A 111 -11.23 -4.27 -12.45
C PRO A 111 -10.80 -4.87 -13.79
N LYS A 112 -10.90 -6.19 -13.92
CA LYS A 112 -10.59 -6.95 -15.15
C LYS A 112 -9.13 -6.92 -15.64
N TRP A 113 -8.26 -6.05 -15.11
CA TRP A 113 -6.84 -6.03 -15.47
C TRP A 113 -6.17 -7.38 -15.19
N MET A 114 -6.42 -7.92 -14.00
CA MET A 114 -6.02 -9.28 -13.64
C MET A 114 -7.26 -10.10 -13.26
N PRO A 115 -7.84 -10.85 -14.22
CA PRO A 115 -8.90 -11.80 -13.93
C PRO A 115 -8.42 -12.91 -12.97
N PRO A 116 -9.33 -13.58 -12.23
CA PRO A 116 -8.96 -14.64 -11.28
C PRO A 116 -8.09 -15.75 -11.89
N GLY A 117 -8.40 -16.16 -13.13
CA GLY A 117 -7.62 -17.18 -13.84
C GLY A 117 -6.17 -16.78 -14.09
N LEU A 118 -5.92 -15.51 -14.45
CA LEU A 118 -4.57 -14.99 -14.63
C LEU A 118 -3.82 -14.94 -13.28
N GLY A 119 -4.49 -14.47 -12.22
CA GLY A 119 -3.93 -14.47 -10.87
C GLY A 119 -3.53 -15.86 -10.38
N GLN A 120 -4.36 -16.88 -10.66
CA GLN A 120 -4.05 -18.27 -10.34
C GLN A 120 -2.85 -18.79 -11.14
N GLN A 121 -2.81 -18.52 -12.46
CA GLN A 121 -1.68 -18.92 -13.30
C GLN A 121 -0.36 -18.31 -12.82
N LEU A 122 -0.37 -17.03 -12.42
CA LEU A 122 0.79 -16.37 -11.82
C LEU A 122 1.19 -17.00 -10.49
N ALA A 123 0.23 -17.32 -9.62
CA ALA A 123 0.51 -17.96 -8.34
C ALA A 123 1.17 -19.35 -8.52
N GLU A 124 0.62 -20.19 -9.42
CA GLU A 124 1.17 -21.50 -9.74
C GLU A 124 2.59 -21.39 -10.33
N LYS A 125 2.80 -20.41 -11.21
CA LYS A 125 4.09 -20.13 -11.83
C LYS A 125 5.13 -19.66 -10.81
N CYS A 126 4.76 -18.73 -9.93
CA CYS A 126 5.61 -18.27 -8.83
C CYS A 126 5.98 -19.43 -7.89
N GLY A 127 5.02 -20.31 -7.56
CA GLY A 127 5.27 -21.51 -6.76
C GLY A 127 6.33 -22.44 -7.37
N LYS A 128 6.25 -22.70 -8.68
CA LYS A 128 7.26 -23.50 -9.40
C LYS A 128 8.65 -22.86 -9.39
N LEU A 129 8.72 -21.54 -9.29
CA LEU A 129 9.97 -20.76 -9.25
C LEU A 129 10.44 -20.46 -7.82
N SER A 130 9.73 -20.95 -6.79
CA SER A 130 10.00 -20.65 -5.38
C SER A 130 10.00 -19.16 -5.05
N LEU A 131 9.05 -18.43 -5.66
CA LEU A 131 8.76 -17.03 -5.36
C LEU A 131 7.53 -16.95 -4.43
N GLU A 132 7.63 -16.19 -3.34
CA GLU A 132 6.43 -15.75 -2.63
C GLU A 132 5.61 -14.85 -3.56
N PHE A 133 4.29 -15.00 -3.56
CA PHE A 133 3.41 -14.27 -4.47
C PHE A 133 2.30 -13.55 -3.70
N ALA A 134 2.08 -12.29 -4.04
CA ALA A 134 0.95 -11.51 -3.54
C ALA A 134 0.27 -10.74 -4.66
N ALA A 135 -1.04 -10.88 -4.75
CA ALA A 135 -1.90 -10.13 -5.65
C ALA A 135 -2.97 -9.34 -4.87
N PRO A 136 -2.58 -8.34 -4.05
CA PRO A 136 -3.52 -7.61 -3.20
C PRO A 136 -4.50 -6.78 -4.05
N LYS A 137 -5.80 -6.88 -3.75
CA LYS A 137 -6.88 -6.09 -4.34
C LYS A 137 -7.70 -5.40 -3.24
N PRO A 138 -7.57 -4.07 -3.00
CA PRO A 138 -6.58 -3.11 -3.53
C PRO A 138 -5.14 -3.38 -3.05
N PHE A 139 -4.16 -2.59 -3.49
CA PHE A 139 -2.77 -2.73 -3.01
C PHE A 139 -2.66 -2.53 -1.49
N CYS A 140 -3.46 -1.65 -0.91
CA CYS A 140 -3.51 -1.47 0.55
C CYS A 140 -4.16 -2.65 1.31
N ALA A 141 -4.53 -3.74 0.64
CA ALA A 141 -4.87 -5.01 1.27
C ALA A 141 -3.64 -5.91 1.53
N LEU A 142 -2.44 -5.53 1.07
CA LEU A 142 -1.20 -6.29 1.28
C LEU A 142 -0.89 -6.43 2.77
N ALA A 143 -1.14 -7.60 3.33
CA ALA A 143 -0.76 -7.94 4.70
C ALA A 143 0.62 -8.62 4.74
N GLU A 144 1.20 -8.69 5.94
CA GLU A 144 2.37 -9.54 6.17
C GLU A 144 2.00 -11.01 5.91
N GLN A 145 2.73 -11.64 5.00
CA GLN A 145 2.62 -13.07 4.67
C GLN A 145 3.98 -13.58 4.21
N GLY A 146 4.22 -14.88 4.35
CA GLY A 146 5.54 -15.45 4.09
C GLY A 146 6.64 -14.82 4.94
N GLU A 147 7.88 -15.03 4.52
CA GLU A 147 9.05 -14.42 5.15
C GLU A 147 9.44 -13.13 4.43
N VAL A 148 9.53 -13.18 3.09
CA VAL A 148 10.06 -12.09 2.26
C VAL A 148 9.05 -10.96 2.14
N ILE A 149 7.77 -11.25 1.90
CA ILE A 149 6.72 -10.21 1.79
C ILE A 149 6.45 -9.57 3.14
N ALA A 150 6.42 -10.34 4.23
CA ALA A 150 6.33 -9.80 5.59
C ALA A 150 7.50 -8.85 5.90
N ARG A 151 8.73 -9.23 5.52
CA ARG A 151 9.90 -8.37 5.66
C ARG A 151 9.79 -7.10 4.82
N PHE A 152 9.26 -7.17 3.59
CA PHE A 152 9.00 -5.99 2.76
C PHE A 152 8.06 -5.01 3.46
N VAL A 153 6.89 -5.49 3.94
CA VAL A 153 5.90 -4.65 4.61
C VAL A 153 6.50 -3.97 5.85
N ARG A 154 7.31 -4.69 6.65
CA ARG A 154 7.95 -4.13 7.86
C ARG A 154 9.07 -3.14 7.56
N GLU A 155 9.95 -3.43 6.61
CA GLU A 155 11.08 -2.55 6.26
C GLU A 155 10.59 -1.26 5.56
N PHE A 156 9.71 -1.40 4.57
CA PHE A 156 9.22 -0.29 3.75
C PHE A 156 8.00 0.42 4.35
N ARG A 157 7.41 -0.15 5.41
CA ARG A 157 6.21 0.39 6.08
C ARG A 157 5.09 0.73 5.10
N ILE A 158 4.93 -0.11 4.08
CA ILE A 158 3.95 0.03 3.02
C ILE A 158 3.19 -1.28 2.84
N GLY A 159 1.86 -1.19 2.79
CA GLY A 159 0.94 -2.31 2.65
C GLY A 159 -0.39 -1.96 3.27
N ARG A 160 -0.94 -2.88 4.08
CA ARG A 160 -2.12 -2.60 4.89
C ARG A 160 -1.81 -1.50 5.91
N PRO A 161 -2.57 -0.39 5.91
CA PRO A 161 -2.32 0.73 6.81
C PRO A 161 -2.28 0.31 8.28
N ARG A 162 -1.45 0.99 9.07
CA ARG A 162 -1.45 0.89 10.54
C ARG A 162 -1.28 2.29 11.09
N ILE A 163 -2.19 2.73 11.94
CA ILE A 163 -2.15 4.04 12.57
C ILE A 163 -2.24 3.88 14.08
N GLU A 164 -1.29 4.46 14.80
CA GLU A 164 -1.41 4.65 16.24
C GLU A 164 -2.13 5.96 16.53
N VAL A 165 -3.13 5.92 17.40
CA VAL A 165 -3.94 7.09 17.76
C VAL A 165 -3.77 7.39 19.25
N GLU A 166 -3.77 8.66 19.60
CA GLU A 166 -3.88 9.14 20.98
C GLU A 166 -5.16 9.94 21.16
N VAL A 167 -5.89 9.70 22.25
CA VAL A 167 -7.17 10.35 22.56
C VAL A 167 -7.12 11.02 23.93
N ALA A 168 -7.49 12.30 24.00
CA ALA A 168 -7.65 13.03 25.25
C ALA A 168 -8.97 13.83 25.22
N GLY A 169 -9.73 13.84 26.33
CA GLY A 169 -11.03 14.53 26.38
C GLY A 169 -12.10 13.96 25.44
N GLY A 170 -11.85 12.84 24.77
CA GLY A 170 -12.71 12.30 23.72
C GLY A 170 -12.38 12.79 22.32
N GLU A 171 -11.25 13.47 22.12
CA GLU A 171 -10.74 13.92 20.83
C GLU A 171 -9.40 13.28 20.49
N ILE A 172 -9.15 13.05 19.20
CA ILE A 172 -7.87 12.58 18.69
C ILE A 172 -6.83 13.71 18.79
N THR A 173 -5.83 13.54 19.65
CA THR A 173 -4.73 14.50 19.84
C THR A 173 -3.54 14.18 18.93
N ALA A 174 -3.31 12.91 18.62
CA ALA A 174 -2.26 12.47 17.69
C ALA A 174 -2.72 11.27 16.85
N ALA A 175 -2.22 11.20 15.62
CA ALA A 175 -2.36 10.07 14.71
C ALA A 175 -1.03 9.84 13.99
N ARG A 176 -0.34 8.74 14.32
CA ARG A 176 0.98 8.39 13.80
C ARG A 176 0.87 7.21 12.84
N VAL A 177 1.34 7.38 11.61
CA VAL A 177 1.36 6.31 10.62
C VAL A 177 2.53 5.37 10.92
N LEU A 178 2.22 4.10 11.20
CA LEU A 178 3.19 3.02 11.40
C LEU A 178 3.44 2.25 10.10
N CYS A 179 2.39 2.08 9.30
CA CYS A 179 2.42 1.53 7.94
C CYS A 179 1.45 2.32 7.06
N SER A 180 1.88 2.71 5.87
CA SER A 180 1.08 3.48 4.92
C SER A 180 0.45 2.59 3.87
N ALA A 181 -0.73 2.99 3.39
CA ALA A 181 -1.21 2.56 2.08
C ALA A 181 -0.13 2.86 1.01
N PRO A 182 0.04 2.00 0.00
CA PRO A 182 1.07 2.17 -1.02
C PRO A 182 0.98 3.48 -1.82
N CYS A 183 -0.22 4.04 -1.98
CA CYS A 183 -0.42 5.34 -2.63
C CYS A 183 -0.08 6.54 -1.74
N GLY A 184 0.11 6.35 -0.42
CA GLY A 184 0.42 7.40 0.56
C GLY A 184 -0.79 8.02 1.27
N SER A 185 -2.02 7.60 0.96
CA SER A 185 -3.26 8.22 1.48
C SER A 185 -3.38 8.21 3.00
N THR A 186 -2.79 7.22 3.67
CA THR A 186 -2.80 7.08 5.13
C THR A 186 -2.27 8.30 5.86
N TYR A 187 -1.25 8.98 5.32
CA TYR A 187 -0.72 10.20 5.92
C TYR A 187 -1.71 11.37 5.86
N PHE A 188 -2.41 11.50 4.74
CA PHE A 188 -3.43 12.54 4.58
C PHE A 188 -4.61 12.30 5.51
N VAL A 189 -5.10 11.05 5.58
CA VAL A 189 -6.14 10.66 6.53
C VAL A 189 -5.70 10.97 7.97
N ALA A 190 -4.48 10.59 8.37
CA ALA A 190 -3.94 10.87 9.70
C ALA A 190 -3.93 12.37 10.04
N GLN A 191 -3.65 13.27 9.07
CA GLN A 191 -3.75 14.71 9.30
C GLN A 191 -5.19 15.17 9.53
N LYS A 192 -6.17 14.59 8.83
CA LYS A 192 -7.59 14.98 8.94
C LYS A 192 -8.27 14.47 10.22
N LEU A 193 -7.68 13.47 10.87
CA LEU A 193 -8.16 12.93 12.15
C LEU A 193 -7.88 13.85 13.35
N LYS A 194 -6.87 14.72 13.28
CA LYS A 194 -6.50 15.59 14.40
C LYS A 194 -7.69 16.45 14.84
N ARG A 195 -7.94 16.53 16.16
CA ARG A 195 -9.05 17.28 16.78
C ARG A 195 -10.44 16.76 16.42
N ARG A 196 -10.56 15.54 15.90
CA ARG A 196 -11.86 14.90 15.69
C ARG A 196 -12.30 14.17 16.95
N SER A 197 -13.58 14.31 17.28
CA SER A 197 -14.21 13.58 18.38
C SER A 197 -14.29 12.10 18.03
N VAL A 198 -13.98 11.22 18.99
CA VAL A 198 -14.23 9.77 18.88
C VAL A 198 -15.59 9.36 19.42
N LYS A 199 -16.35 10.31 20.00
CA LYS A 199 -17.69 10.05 20.57
C LYS A 199 -18.80 10.05 19.51
N ASP A 200 -18.56 10.69 18.37
CA ASP A 200 -19.46 10.71 17.24
C ASP A 200 -18.88 9.85 16.12
N GLU A 201 -19.28 8.58 16.10
CA GLU A 201 -18.76 7.60 15.15
C GLU A 201 -19.14 7.97 13.70
N GLY A 202 -20.33 8.53 13.50
CA GLY A 202 -20.83 8.95 12.18
C GLY A 202 -19.96 10.05 11.59
N ALA A 203 -19.79 11.14 12.34
CA ALA A 203 -18.97 12.28 11.90
C ALA A 203 -17.50 11.88 11.70
N LEU A 204 -16.95 11.01 12.55
CA LEU A 204 -15.57 10.53 12.36
C LEU A 204 -15.44 9.69 11.09
N ASN A 205 -16.39 8.81 10.80
CA ASN A 205 -16.41 7.99 9.59
C ASN A 205 -16.53 8.85 8.32
N GLU A 206 -17.30 9.94 8.36
CA GLU A 206 -17.38 10.91 7.28
C GLU A 206 -16.03 11.61 7.04
N VAL A 207 -15.33 12.00 8.11
CA VAL A 207 -13.98 12.59 7.98
C VAL A 207 -12.99 11.60 7.36
N ILE A 208 -13.00 10.34 7.79
CA ILE A 208 -12.11 9.30 7.25
C ILE A 208 -12.40 9.08 5.76
N SER A 209 -13.67 8.88 5.42
CA SER A 209 -14.11 8.61 4.05
C SER A 209 -13.83 9.81 3.15
N GLY A 210 -14.19 11.01 3.59
CA GLY A 210 -13.94 12.25 2.86
C GLY A 210 -12.46 12.50 2.61
N ALA A 211 -11.60 12.25 3.61
CA ALA A 211 -10.16 12.37 3.45
C ALA A 211 -9.61 11.34 2.45
N HIS A 212 -10.08 10.08 2.52
CA HIS A 212 -9.69 9.04 1.58
C HIS A 212 -10.08 9.39 0.12
N HIS A 213 -11.33 9.81 -0.11
CA HIS A 213 -11.83 10.18 -1.43
C HIS A 213 -11.17 11.45 -2.00
N ALA A 214 -10.77 12.40 -1.14
CA ALA A 214 -10.08 13.61 -1.56
C ALA A 214 -8.58 13.38 -1.87
N TYR A 215 -8.03 12.22 -1.51
CA TYR A 215 -6.66 11.85 -1.87
C TYR A 215 -6.62 11.24 -3.28
N PRO A 216 -5.57 11.48 -4.10
CA PRO A 216 -5.40 10.81 -5.40
C PRO A 216 -5.03 9.33 -5.21
N CYS A 217 -6.01 8.54 -4.76
CA CYS A 217 -5.93 7.10 -4.58
C CYS A 217 -5.73 6.41 -5.94
N THR A 218 -5.03 5.29 -5.92
CA THR A 218 -4.71 4.50 -7.12
C THR A 218 -5.79 3.48 -7.45
N ALA A 219 -6.68 3.20 -6.49
CA ALA A 219 -7.79 2.27 -6.62
C ALA A 219 -8.89 2.81 -7.53
N SER A 220 -9.37 1.97 -8.44
CA SER A 220 -10.45 2.33 -9.37
C SER A 220 -11.81 2.47 -8.68
N MET A 221 -12.60 3.42 -9.19
CA MET A 221 -14.02 3.61 -8.85
C MET A 221 -14.96 2.76 -9.71
N GLU A 222 -14.43 2.00 -10.68
CA GLU A 222 -15.23 1.04 -11.42
C GLU A 222 -15.69 -0.10 -10.51
N ARG A 223 -16.88 -0.64 -10.77
CA ARG A 223 -17.40 -1.79 -10.03
C ARG A 223 -16.59 -3.04 -10.37
N ASP A 224 -16.13 -3.71 -9.32
CA ASP A 224 -15.44 -4.99 -9.41
C ASP A 224 -16.41 -6.13 -9.07
N ALA A 225 -16.44 -7.15 -9.93
CA ALA A 225 -17.37 -8.28 -9.78
C ALA A 225 -17.01 -9.20 -8.60
N GLU A 226 -15.72 -9.32 -8.28
CA GLU A 226 -15.24 -10.17 -7.17
C GLU A 226 -15.56 -9.52 -5.82
N LEU A 227 -15.36 -8.20 -5.72
CA LEU A 227 -15.63 -7.44 -4.50
C LEU A 227 -17.11 -7.10 -4.29
N LYS A 228 -17.92 -7.16 -5.36
CA LYS A 228 -19.32 -6.66 -5.37
C LYS A 228 -19.44 -5.18 -4.95
N ASP A 229 -18.35 -4.44 -5.11
CA ASP A 229 -18.19 -3.01 -4.80
C ASP A 229 -17.03 -2.47 -5.66
N THR A 230 -16.62 -1.23 -5.45
CA THR A 230 -15.42 -0.66 -6.09
C THR A 230 -14.16 -1.02 -5.30
N ILE A 231 -13.02 -1.10 -6.00
CA ILE A 231 -11.72 -1.32 -5.34
C ILE A 231 -11.39 -0.13 -4.42
N LEU A 232 -11.79 1.10 -4.81
CA LEU A 232 -11.65 2.30 -3.99
C LEU A 232 -12.45 2.22 -2.69
N HIS A 233 -13.70 1.76 -2.71
CA HIS A 233 -14.47 1.59 -1.47
C HIS A 233 -13.85 0.54 -0.56
N LYS A 234 -13.32 -0.56 -1.13
CA LYS A 234 -12.58 -1.54 -0.34
C LYS A 234 -11.35 -0.91 0.35
N ALA A 235 -10.61 -0.04 -0.34
CA ALA A 235 -9.51 0.73 0.25
C ALA A 235 -10.00 1.66 1.37
N GLY A 236 -11.15 2.32 1.17
CA GLY A 236 -11.82 3.16 2.17
C GLY A 236 -12.22 2.39 3.43
N TYR A 237 -12.74 1.17 3.28
CA TYR A 237 -13.09 0.30 4.41
C TYR A 237 -11.85 -0.13 5.19
N ILE A 238 -10.75 -0.46 4.49
CA ILE A 238 -9.48 -0.85 5.13
C ILE A 238 -8.96 0.29 6.00
N ILE A 239 -8.85 1.52 5.47
CA ILE A 239 -8.32 2.63 6.26
C ILE A 239 -9.24 2.99 7.44
N ARG A 240 -10.56 2.92 7.27
CA ARG A 240 -11.53 3.12 8.35
C ARG A 240 -11.36 2.09 9.46
N GLU A 241 -11.23 0.82 9.11
CA GLU A 241 -10.98 -0.26 10.07
C GLU A 241 -9.70 -0.02 10.88
N GLU A 242 -8.61 0.39 10.22
CA GLU A 242 -7.32 0.60 10.87
C GLU A 242 -7.29 1.87 11.76
N VAL A 243 -8.10 2.89 11.44
CA VAL A 243 -8.31 4.03 12.35
C VAL A 243 -9.03 3.61 13.61
N TRP A 244 -10.15 2.89 13.48
CA TRP A 244 -10.91 2.41 14.64
C TRP A 244 -10.11 1.43 15.50
N ARG A 245 -9.34 0.56 14.86
CA ARG A 245 -8.41 -0.33 15.56
C ARG A 245 -7.43 0.46 16.41
N GLY A 246 -6.80 1.51 15.86
CA GLY A 246 -5.90 2.38 16.62
C GLY A 246 -6.57 3.07 17.82
N ILE A 247 -7.84 3.48 17.68
CA ILE A 247 -8.63 4.06 18.78
C ILE A 247 -8.92 3.03 19.87
N VAL A 248 -9.34 1.81 19.49
CA VAL A 248 -9.63 0.72 20.43
C VAL A 248 -8.37 0.33 21.20
N GLU A 249 -7.26 0.09 20.51
CA GLU A 249 -5.96 -0.25 21.11
C GLU A 249 -5.52 0.82 22.13
N PHE A 250 -5.71 2.11 21.82
CA PHE A 250 -5.40 3.19 22.77
C PHE A 250 -6.31 3.16 24.01
N CYS A 251 -7.61 2.95 23.84
CA CYS A 251 -8.58 2.88 24.93
C CYS A 251 -8.30 1.71 25.88
N GLU A 252 -7.90 0.55 25.35
CA GLU A 252 -7.51 -0.64 26.14
C GLU A 252 -6.26 -0.37 26.98
N ARG A 253 -5.18 0.13 26.35
CA ARG A 253 -3.93 0.48 27.07
C ARG A 253 -4.15 1.54 28.16
N SER A 254 -5.07 2.47 27.94
CA SER A 254 -5.40 3.53 28.89
C SER A 254 -6.17 3.00 30.12
N LYS A 255 -7.01 1.98 29.95
CA LYS A 255 -7.69 1.30 31.08
C LYS A 255 -6.69 0.55 31.95
N ASP A 256 -5.77 -0.18 31.35
CA ASP A 256 -4.72 -0.92 32.07
C ASP A 256 -3.78 0.01 32.84
N SER A 257 -3.44 1.17 32.27
CA SER A 257 -2.59 2.17 32.91
C SER A 257 -3.26 2.81 34.13
N LYS A 258 -4.58 3.05 34.07
CA LYS A 258 -5.37 3.50 35.23
C LYS A 258 -5.48 2.41 36.30
N ASN A 259 -5.56 1.13 35.92
CA ASN A 259 -5.57 0.01 36.87
C ASN A 259 -4.22 -0.21 37.57
N LYS A 260 -3.09 0.09 36.91
CA LYS A 260 -1.73 -0.02 37.51
C LYS A 260 -1.41 1.06 38.54
N HIS A 261 -2.15 2.17 38.57
CA HIS A 261 -1.96 3.25 39.57
C HIS A 261 -2.84 3.10 40.82
N CYS A 262 -3.65 2.04 40.93
CA CYS A 262 -4.50 1.77 42.10
C CYS A 262 -3.99 0.65 43.03
N SER A 263 -2.80 0.09 42.81
CA SER A 263 -2.23 -1.00 43.63
C SER A 263 -0.99 -0.62 44.45
N GLY A 264 -0.76 0.68 44.67
CA GLY A 264 0.39 1.19 45.43
C GLY A 264 0.00 2.26 46.42
N GLN A 265 -0.81 1.91 47.43
CA GLN A 265 -0.89 2.57 48.74
C GLN A 265 -1.70 1.66 49.67
N ILE A 266 -1.00 0.77 50.37
CA ILE A 266 -1.41 0.21 51.67
C ILE A 266 -0.73 1.09 52.72
#